data_AF-B9T4J2-F1
#
_entry.id   AF-B9T4J2-F1
#
_cell.length_a   1.000
_cell.length_b   1.000
_cell.length_c   1.000
_cell.angle_alpha   90.00
_cell.angle_beta   90.00
_cell.angle_gamma   90.00
#
_symmetry.space_group_name_H-M   'P 1'
#
loop_
_entity.id
_entity.type
_entity.pdbx_description
1 polymer ?
#
loop_
_entity_poly.entity_id
_entity_poly.type
_entity_poly.pdbx_seq_one_letter_code
_entity_poly.pdbx_strand_id
1 'polypeptide(L)'
;MSSLCSLCFICYFGAKPLRNYLLPKHGNPVIFLQIKREIKILQNLCGGPNIVKLLDIVRDQHSKTPSLIFEYVNSTDFKVLYPTLTDYDIRYYIYELLKALDYCHSQGIMHRDVKPHNVMIDHELRKLRLIDWGLAEFYHPGKEYNVRVASRYFKGPELLVDLQDYDYSLDMWSLGCMFAGMIFRKEPFFYGHDNHDQLVKIAKVLGTDELNAYLNKYHLELDAQLDALVGRHSRKPWSKFTNSDNQHLVSPEAIDFLDKLLRYDHQDRLTAREAMAHPYFSQVRAAESSRMRTQ
;
A
#
# COMPACT_ATOMS: atom_id res chain seq x y z
N MET A 1 27.84 -19.46 40.07
CA MET A 1 28.43 -19.86 38.78
C MET A 1 27.28 -20.19 37.84
N SER A 2 26.66 -19.18 37.22
CA SER A 2 27.03 -18.58 35.91
C SER A 2 26.57 -19.50 34.76
N SER A 3 25.61 -19.16 33.89
CA SER A 3 25.05 -17.87 33.52
C SER A 3 23.61 -18.03 33.02
N LEU A 4 22.71 -17.17 33.49
CA LEU A 4 21.48 -16.79 32.78
C LEU A 4 21.89 -16.30 31.39
N CYS A 5 21.46 -16.99 30.33
CA CYS A 5 21.66 -16.52 28.95
C CYS A 5 20.45 -15.67 28.54
N SER A 6 20.54 -14.39 28.90
CA SER A 6 20.08 -13.18 28.22
C SER A 6 18.93 -13.31 27.20
N LEU A 7 17.74 -12.96 27.69
CA LEU A 7 16.93 -11.84 27.15
C LEU A 7 16.95 -11.67 25.62
N CYS A 8 16.00 -12.31 24.93
CA CYS A 8 15.42 -11.71 23.73
C CYS A 8 14.12 -11.02 24.15
N PHE A 9 14.24 -9.80 24.69
CA PHE A 9 13.08 -8.92 24.85
C PHE A 9 12.55 -8.59 23.45
N ILE A 10 11.51 -9.30 23.02
CA ILE A 10 10.58 -8.79 22.02
C ILE A 10 9.38 -8.26 22.81
N CYS A 11 9.52 -7.03 23.30
CA CYS A 11 8.42 -6.15 23.68
C CYS A 11 8.85 -4.78 23.12
N TYR A 12 8.05 -4.07 22.34
CA TYR A 12 6.74 -3.59 22.73
C TYR A 12 5.76 -3.53 21.55
N PHE A 13 4.49 -3.68 21.88
CA PHE A 13 3.35 -3.21 21.09
C PHE A 13 3.58 -1.75 20.66
N GLY A 14 3.39 -1.45 19.38
CA GLY A 14 3.49 -0.09 18.82
C GLY A 14 4.93 0.31 18.44
N ALA A 15 5.11 0.76 17.19
CA ALA A 15 6.38 1.19 16.59
C ALA A 15 7.46 0.10 16.47
N LYS A 16 7.47 -0.66 15.36
CA LYS A 16 8.45 -1.73 15.06
C LYS A 16 9.84 -1.14 14.73
N PRO A 17 10.86 -1.21 15.61
CA PRO A 17 12.22 -0.76 15.30
C PRO A 17 13.07 -1.89 14.68
N LEU A 18 12.54 -3.11 14.67
CA LEU A 18 13.27 -4.35 14.40
C LEU A 18 12.41 -5.31 13.56
N ARG A 19 13.00 -5.86 12.49
CA ARG A 19 12.42 -7.00 11.75
C ARG A 19 13.37 -8.19 11.83
N ASN A 20 12.88 -9.29 12.44
CA ASN A 20 13.61 -10.55 12.54
C ASN A 20 13.13 -11.53 11.48
N TYR A 21 14.06 -12.19 10.79
CA TYR A 21 13.74 -13.29 9.87
C TYR A 21 13.93 -14.64 10.55
N LEU A 22 12.86 -15.32 10.91
CA LEU A 22 12.97 -16.71 11.36
C LEU A 22 13.40 -17.57 10.16
N LEU A 23 14.67 -17.98 10.14
CA LEU A 23 15.18 -18.92 9.15
C LEU A 23 14.77 -20.35 9.55
N PRO A 24 14.16 -21.15 8.66
CA PRO A 24 13.92 -22.56 8.93
C PRO A 24 15.25 -23.28 9.17
N LYS A 25 15.24 -24.29 10.06
CA LYS A 25 16.42 -25.10 10.46
C LYS A 25 17.15 -25.74 9.26
N HIS A 26 16.46 -25.89 8.13
CA HIS A 26 17.05 -26.18 6.83
C HIS A 26 16.84 -24.96 5.94
N GLY A 27 17.93 -24.31 5.55
CA GLY A 27 17.92 -23.04 4.84
C GLY A 27 17.10 -23.11 3.55
N ASN A 28 15.89 -22.54 3.56
CA ASN A 28 15.07 -22.42 2.37
C ASN A 28 15.69 -21.33 1.46
N PRO A 29 16.24 -21.69 0.28
CA PRO A 29 16.90 -20.74 -0.60
C PRO A 29 16.01 -19.57 -1.02
N VAL A 30 14.68 -19.80 -1.09
CA VAL A 30 13.68 -18.78 -1.43
C VAL A 30 13.65 -17.66 -0.40
N ILE A 31 13.72 -17.99 0.89
CA ILE A 31 13.71 -16.99 1.98
C ILE A 31 14.98 -16.14 1.93
N PHE A 32 16.14 -16.75 1.64
CA PHE A 32 17.39 -15.99 1.50
C PHE A 32 17.37 -15.02 0.31
N LEU A 33 16.79 -15.40 -0.83
CA LEU A 33 16.63 -14.52 -1.98
C LEU A 33 15.69 -13.35 -1.66
N GLN A 34 14.59 -13.59 -0.94
CA GLN A 34 13.68 -12.54 -0.48
C GLN A 34 14.38 -11.53 0.44
N ILE A 35 15.16 -12.01 1.42
CA ILE A 35 15.91 -11.15 2.34
C ILE A 35 16.95 -10.30 1.58
N LYS A 36 17.70 -10.91 0.66
CA LYS A 36 18.68 -10.18 -0.17
C LYS A 36 18.02 -9.11 -1.02
N ARG A 37 16.86 -9.42 -1.62
CA ARG A 37 16.08 -8.46 -2.40
C ARG A 37 15.62 -7.29 -1.53
N GLU A 38 15.03 -7.54 -0.36
CA GLU A 38 14.59 -6.49 0.54
C GLU A 38 15.75 -5.59 0.97
N ILE A 39 16.90 -6.16 1.37
CA ILE A 39 18.10 -5.40 1.71
C ILE A 39 18.53 -4.52 0.54
N LYS A 40 18.60 -5.06 -0.67
CA LYS A 40 19.03 -4.31 -1.85
C LYS A 40 18.07 -3.19 -2.20
N ILE A 41 16.76 -3.41 -2.08
CA ILE A 41 15.72 -2.39 -2.27
C ILE A 41 15.88 -1.29 -1.22
N LEU A 42 15.98 -1.63 0.07
CA LEU A 42 16.15 -0.67 1.15
C LEU A 42 17.43 0.17 0.99
N GLN A 43 18.53 -0.44 0.56
CA GLN A 43 19.78 0.27 0.26
C GLN A 43 19.61 1.25 -0.90
N ASN A 44 18.92 0.83 -1.98
CA ASN A 44 18.69 1.69 -3.14
C ASN A 44 17.74 2.86 -2.82
N LEU A 45 16.76 2.66 -1.93
CA LEU A 45 15.78 3.67 -1.56
C LEU A 45 16.22 4.54 -0.36
N CYS A 46 17.37 4.24 0.24
CA CYS A 46 17.85 4.96 1.41
C CYS A 46 18.06 6.45 1.11
N GLY A 47 17.50 7.32 1.96
CA GLY A 47 17.52 8.77 1.77
C GLY A 47 16.32 9.31 0.98
N GLY A 48 15.49 8.44 0.41
CA GLY A 48 14.24 8.81 -0.24
C GLY A 48 13.23 9.48 0.69
N PRO A 49 12.36 10.37 0.16
CA PRO A 49 11.30 10.99 0.94
C PRO A 49 10.36 9.93 1.50
N ASN A 50 10.16 9.97 2.82
CA ASN A 50 9.22 9.12 3.54
C ASN A 50 9.46 7.60 3.40
N ILE A 51 10.66 7.19 2.99
CA ILE A 51 11.11 5.78 3.05
C ILE A 51 11.73 5.52 4.42
N VAL A 52 11.40 4.39 5.05
CA VAL A 52 12.06 3.98 6.30
C VAL A 52 13.55 3.77 6.10
N LYS A 53 14.35 4.34 7.00
CA LYS A 53 15.82 4.18 6.97
C LYS A 53 16.23 2.83 7.55
N LEU A 54 16.90 2.02 6.75
CA LEU A 54 17.67 0.86 7.22
C LEU A 54 18.99 1.38 7.83
N LEU A 55 19.18 1.16 9.13
CA LEU A 55 20.35 1.63 9.87
C LEU A 55 21.47 0.59 9.89
N ASP A 56 21.12 -0.68 10.08
CA ASP A 56 22.10 -1.76 10.18
C ASP A 56 21.47 -3.13 9.85
N ILE A 57 22.33 -4.10 9.55
CA ILE A 57 21.98 -5.50 9.27
C ILE A 57 22.82 -6.36 10.21
N VAL A 58 22.18 -6.89 11.25
CA VAL A 58 22.84 -7.73 12.24
C VAL A 58 22.50 -9.19 12.02
N ARG A 59 23.36 -10.08 12.51
CA ARG A 59 23.13 -11.52 12.47
C ARG A 59 23.37 -12.11 13.84
N ASP A 60 22.39 -12.83 14.36
CA ASP A 60 22.56 -13.54 15.62
C ASP A 60 23.67 -14.58 15.51
N GLN A 61 24.57 -14.62 16.49
CA GLN A 61 25.76 -15.46 16.43
C GLN A 61 25.42 -16.96 16.51
N HIS A 62 24.37 -17.32 17.23
CA HIS A 62 23.99 -18.72 17.46
C HIS A 62 23.04 -19.25 16.38
N SER A 63 21.86 -18.63 16.23
CA SER A 63 20.83 -19.03 15.27
C SER A 63 21.14 -18.64 13.82
N LYS A 64 22.13 -17.76 13.61
CA LYS A 64 22.49 -17.22 12.29
C LYS A 64 21.36 -16.46 11.58
N THR A 65 20.32 -16.09 12.32
CA THR A 65 19.17 -15.29 11.90
C THR A 65 19.60 -13.85 11.57
N PRO A 66 19.33 -13.35 10.35
CA PRO A 66 19.51 -11.95 10.03
C PRO A 66 18.37 -11.10 10.60
N SER A 67 18.71 -9.91 11.07
CA SER A 67 17.78 -8.89 11.56
C SER A 67 18.10 -7.55 10.92
N LEU A 68 17.06 -6.85 10.50
CA LEU A 68 17.17 -5.50 9.95
C LEU A 68 16.82 -4.48 11.03
N ILE A 69 17.72 -3.52 11.23
CA ILE A 69 17.59 -2.44 12.22
C ILE A 69 17.11 -1.19 11.49
N PHE A 70 16.03 -0.56 11.94
CA PHE A 70 15.44 0.60 11.28
C PHE A 70 15.42 1.84 12.19
N GLU A 71 15.21 3.02 11.58
CA GLU A 71 14.84 4.21 12.37
C GLU A 71 13.56 3.95 13.18
N TYR A 72 13.54 4.46 14.41
CA TYR A 72 12.32 4.46 15.21
C TYR A 72 11.36 5.54 14.72
N VAL A 73 10.07 5.19 14.63
CA VAL A 73 8.97 6.11 14.32
C VAL A 73 7.92 5.95 15.41
N ASN A 74 7.59 7.03 16.12
CA ASN A 74 6.55 7.02 17.15
C ASN A 74 5.16 6.98 16.51
N SER A 75 4.78 5.80 16.00
CA SER A 75 3.58 5.63 15.18
C SER A 75 2.34 5.41 16.04
N THR A 76 1.27 6.18 15.78
CA THR A 76 -0.07 5.86 16.29
C THR A 76 -0.71 4.78 15.42
N ASP A 77 -1.36 3.79 16.03
CA ASP A 77 -2.10 2.76 15.29
C ASP A 77 -3.19 3.39 14.41
N PHE A 78 -3.27 2.96 13.14
CA PHE A 78 -4.18 3.58 12.18
C PHE A 78 -5.65 3.44 12.57
N LYS A 79 -6.05 2.38 13.31
CA LYS A 79 -7.43 2.21 13.77
C LYS A 79 -7.84 3.27 14.80
N VAL A 80 -6.86 3.83 15.50
CA VAL A 80 -7.05 4.93 16.45
C VAL A 80 -6.91 6.27 15.71
N LEU A 81 -5.90 6.40 14.85
CA LEU A 81 -5.57 7.65 14.18
C LEU A 81 -6.56 8.03 13.07
N TYR A 82 -6.90 7.12 12.15
CA TYR A 82 -7.70 7.44 10.97
C TYR A 82 -9.08 8.04 11.31
N PRO A 83 -9.81 7.55 12.32
CA PRO A 83 -11.07 8.17 12.74
C PRO A 83 -10.94 9.62 13.19
N THR A 84 -9.78 10.04 13.70
CA THR A 84 -9.52 11.40 14.21
C THR A 84 -9.01 12.37 13.16
N LEU A 85 -8.62 11.89 11.98
CA LEU A 85 -8.06 12.75 10.93
C LEU A 85 -9.12 13.71 10.37
N THR A 86 -8.70 14.97 10.19
CA THR A 86 -9.47 15.95 9.42
C THR A 86 -9.33 15.71 7.92
N ASP A 87 -10.17 16.35 7.10
CA ASP A 87 -10.01 16.32 5.64
C ASP A 87 -8.61 16.79 5.21
N TYR A 88 -8.09 17.85 5.83
CA TYR A 88 -6.74 18.34 5.55
C TYR A 88 -5.66 17.33 5.93
N ASP A 89 -5.82 16.62 7.05
CA ASP A 89 -4.86 15.58 7.45
C ASP A 89 -4.84 14.40 6.49
N ILE A 90 -6.01 13.97 6.00
CA ILE A 90 -6.09 12.91 4.98
C ILE A 90 -5.37 13.37 3.70
N ARG A 91 -5.65 14.57 3.21
CA ARG A 91 -4.94 15.16 2.06
C ARG A 91 -3.43 15.15 2.28
N TYR A 92 -2.99 15.61 3.45
CA TYR A 92 -1.58 15.71 3.80
C TYR A 92 -0.90 14.34 3.84
N TYR A 93 -1.43 13.36 4.58
CA TYR A 93 -0.78 12.06 4.72
C TYR A 93 -0.84 11.23 3.44
N ILE A 94 -1.90 11.33 2.65
CA ILE A 94 -1.94 10.70 1.32
C ILE A 94 -0.90 11.35 0.39
N TYR A 95 -0.73 12.67 0.43
CA TYR A 95 0.31 13.36 -0.33
C TYR A 95 1.73 12.96 0.09
N GLU A 96 1.98 12.82 1.40
CA GLU A 96 3.27 12.34 1.91
C GLU A 96 3.55 10.87 1.53
N LEU A 97 2.52 10.03 1.47
CA LEU A 97 2.64 8.66 0.96
C LEU A 97 2.89 8.63 -0.54
N LEU A 98 2.24 9.50 -1.31
CA LEU A 98 2.49 9.64 -2.75
C LEU A 98 3.95 10.02 -3.05
N LYS A 99 4.58 10.87 -2.22
CA LYS A 99 6.03 11.17 -2.35
C LYS A 99 6.89 9.90 -2.23
N ALA A 100 6.56 9.01 -1.30
CA ALA A 100 7.29 7.74 -1.13
C ALA A 100 7.09 6.82 -2.35
N LEU A 101 5.86 6.72 -2.86
CA LEU A 101 5.51 5.89 -4.02
C LEU A 101 6.16 6.42 -5.30
N ASP A 102 6.00 7.70 -5.60
CA ASP A 102 6.64 8.34 -6.76
C ASP A 102 8.16 8.18 -6.72
N TYR A 103 8.78 8.34 -5.54
CA TYR A 103 10.21 8.10 -5.40
C TYR A 103 10.57 6.64 -5.69
N CYS A 104 9.93 5.65 -5.06
CA CYS A 104 10.30 4.25 -5.29
C CYS A 104 10.01 3.78 -6.73
N HIS A 105 8.91 4.26 -7.32
CA HIS A 105 8.58 4.02 -8.73
C HIS A 105 9.64 4.61 -9.66
N SER A 106 10.14 5.83 -9.37
CA SER A 106 11.24 6.45 -10.12
C SER A 106 12.57 5.69 -10.01
N GLN A 107 12.74 4.90 -8.94
CA GLN A 107 13.90 4.01 -8.74
C GLN A 107 13.67 2.60 -9.32
N GLY A 108 12.58 2.38 -10.07
CA GLY A 108 12.25 1.10 -10.69
C GLY A 108 11.75 0.05 -9.70
N ILE A 109 11.14 0.45 -8.59
CA ILE A 109 10.72 -0.46 -7.51
C ILE A 109 9.22 -0.31 -7.23
N MET A 110 8.50 -1.42 -7.25
CA MET A 110 7.11 -1.53 -6.81
C MET A 110 7.07 -1.99 -5.35
N HIS A 111 6.22 -1.40 -4.51
CA HIS A 111 6.11 -1.78 -3.10
C HIS A 111 5.31 -3.08 -2.92
N ARG A 112 4.19 -3.25 -3.64
CA ARG A 112 3.32 -4.45 -3.71
C ARG A 112 2.65 -4.90 -2.41
N ASP A 113 2.71 -4.09 -1.35
CA ASP A 113 1.95 -4.31 -0.10
C ASP A 113 1.60 -2.97 0.58
N VAL A 114 1.19 -1.97 -0.19
CA VAL A 114 0.73 -0.69 0.34
C VAL A 114 -0.59 -0.91 1.09
N LYS A 115 -0.60 -0.60 2.39
CA LYS A 115 -1.76 -0.75 3.28
C LYS A 115 -1.55 0.07 4.56
N PRO A 116 -2.59 0.36 5.35
CA PRO A 116 -2.48 1.19 6.57
C PRO A 116 -1.44 0.67 7.58
N HIS A 117 -1.31 -0.65 7.71
CA HIS A 117 -0.35 -1.29 8.60
C HIS A 117 1.12 -1.02 8.22
N ASN A 118 1.39 -0.70 6.96
CA ASN A 118 2.73 -0.44 6.43
C ASN A 118 3.00 1.08 6.29
N VAL A 119 2.14 1.92 6.83
CA VAL A 119 2.30 3.39 6.84
C VAL A 119 2.36 3.87 8.28
N MET A 120 3.59 4.14 8.75
CA MET A 120 3.82 4.68 10.08
C MET A 120 3.65 6.19 10.09
N ILE A 121 2.79 6.70 10.98
CA ILE A 121 2.53 8.14 11.12
C ILE A 121 2.79 8.56 12.56
N ASP A 122 3.76 9.45 12.72
CA ASP A 122 3.91 10.29 13.91
C ASP A 122 3.07 11.55 13.68
N HIS A 123 1.89 11.59 14.30
CA HIS A 123 0.92 12.65 14.04
C HIS A 123 1.32 13.98 14.69
N GLU A 124 2.02 13.94 15.82
CA GLU A 124 2.52 15.13 16.53
C GLU A 124 3.56 15.86 15.68
N LEU A 125 4.50 15.11 15.09
CA LEU A 125 5.55 15.66 14.23
C LEU A 125 5.13 15.77 12.75
N ARG A 126 3.92 15.33 12.40
CA ARG A 126 3.43 15.19 11.02
C ARG A 126 4.39 14.41 10.11
N LYS A 127 5.03 13.36 10.62
CA LYS A 127 6.04 12.57 9.89
C LYS A 127 5.44 11.23 9.44
N LEU A 128 5.61 10.90 8.17
CA LEU A 128 5.18 9.62 7.60
C LEU A 128 6.38 8.77 7.15
N ARG A 129 6.29 7.45 7.35
CA ARG A 129 7.22 6.46 6.78
C ARG A 129 6.48 5.29 6.17
N LEU A 130 6.79 4.97 4.91
CA LEU A 130 6.43 3.71 4.26
C LEU A 130 7.43 2.62 4.68
N ILE A 131 6.91 1.53 5.22
CA ILE A 131 7.69 0.43 5.81
C ILE A 131 7.36 -0.91 5.14
N ASP A 132 8.10 -1.96 5.54
CA ASP A 132 7.88 -3.35 5.10
C ASP A 132 8.04 -3.57 3.59
N TRP A 133 9.30 -3.52 3.15
CA TRP A 133 9.70 -3.70 1.75
C TRP A 133 9.91 -5.17 1.34
N GLY A 134 9.40 -6.13 2.12
CA GLY A 134 9.69 -7.56 1.89
C GLY A 134 8.99 -8.18 0.70
N LEU A 135 7.85 -7.60 0.32
CA LEU A 135 7.13 -7.96 -0.90
C LEU A 135 7.49 -7.07 -2.09
N ALA A 136 8.29 -6.02 -1.89
CA ALA A 136 8.71 -5.13 -2.96
C ALA A 136 9.55 -5.87 -4.03
N GLU A 137 9.57 -5.33 -5.24
CA GLU A 137 10.27 -5.93 -6.38
C GLU A 137 10.76 -4.90 -7.38
N PHE A 138 11.84 -5.23 -8.08
CA PHE A 138 12.33 -4.43 -9.20
C PHE A 138 11.44 -4.67 -10.43
N TYR A 139 10.96 -3.58 -11.01
CA TYR A 139 10.23 -3.61 -12.25
C TYR A 139 11.17 -3.75 -13.46
N HIS A 140 10.79 -4.62 -14.37
CA HIS A 140 11.37 -4.88 -15.67
C HIS A 140 10.22 -5.03 -16.68
N PRO A 141 10.23 -4.30 -17.81
CA PRO A 141 9.21 -4.42 -18.84
C PRO A 141 9.07 -5.86 -19.36
N GLY A 142 7.83 -6.33 -19.51
CA GLY A 142 7.51 -7.67 -20.04
C GLY A 142 7.84 -8.84 -19.10
N LYS A 143 8.27 -8.56 -17.86
CA LYS A 143 8.47 -9.61 -16.85
C LYS A 143 7.14 -9.95 -16.19
N GLU A 144 6.86 -11.24 -16.07
CA GLU A 144 5.77 -11.76 -15.26
C GLU A 144 6.16 -11.81 -13.77
N TYR A 145 5.23 -11.39 -12.91
CA TYR A 145 5.38 -11.36 -11.47
C TYR A 145 4.34 -12.24 -10.78
N ASN A 146 4.73 -12.80 -9.64
CA ASN A 146 3.81 -13.57 -8.79
C ASN A 146 2.64 -12.70 -8.29
N VAL A 147 1.40 -13.13 -8.52
CA VAL A 147 0.18 -12.43 -8.09
C VAL A 147 -0.18 -12.63 -6.62
N ARG A 148 0.47 -13.58 -5.93
CA ARG A 148 0.27 -13.89 -4.50
C ARG A 148 1.01 -12.91 -3.59
N VAL A 149 0.88 -11.62 -3.89
CA VAL A 149 1.42 -10.47 -3.13
C VAL A 149 0.28 -9.58 -2.64
N ALA A 150 0.57 -8.57 -1.82
CA ALA A 150 -0.40 -7.71 -1.15
C ALA A 150 -1.38 -8.43 -0.20
N SER A 151 -1.92 -7.66 0.73
CA SER A 151 -3.00 -8.10 1.62
C SER A 151 -4.35 -8.03 0.91
N ARG A 152 -5.23 -9.02 1.12
CA ARG A 152 -6.48 -9.24 0.35
C ARG A 152 -7.25 -7.98 -0.02
N TYR A 153 -7.55 -7.12 0.96
CA TYR A 153 -8.40 -5.95 0.78
C TYR A 153 -7.80 -4.85 -0.10
N PHE A 154 -6.49 -4.94 -0.39
CA PHE A 154 -5.72 -3.98 -1.17
C PHE A 154 -5.21 -4.59 -2.49
N LYS A 155 -5.56 -5.85 -2.79
CA LYS A 155 -5.19 -6.47 -4.06
C LYS A 155 -5.89 -5.75 -5.21
N GLY A 156 -5.08 -5.34 -6.21
CA GLY A 156 -5.58 -4.86 -7.50
C GLY A 156 -6.30 -5.96 -8.28
N PRO A 157 -7.26 -5.61 -9.16
CA PRO A 157 -7.95 -6.55 -10.04
C PRO A 157 -6.98 -7.48 -10.78
N GLU A 158 -5.86 -6.96 -11.27
CA GLU A 158 -4.78 -7.72 -11.93
C GLU A 158 -4.32 -8.94 -11.12
N LEU A 159 -4.22 -8.83 -9.79
CA LEU A 159 -3.83 -9.95 -8.93
C LEU A 159 -4.95 -10.97 -8.72
N LEU A 160 -6.20 -10.53 -8.87
CA LEU A 160 -7.40 -11.34 -8.64
C LEU A 160 -7.84 -12.08 -9.91
N VAL A 161 -7.43 -11.60 -11.08
CA VAL A 161 -7.69 -12.21 -12.40
C VAL A 161 -6.43 -12.84 -13.03
N ASP A 162 -5.38 -13.00 -12.23
CA ASP A 162 -4.09 -13.63 -12.60
C ASP A 162 -3.34 -12.98 -13.77
N LEU A 163 -3.47 -11.66 -13.94
CA LEU A 163 -2.62 -10.89 -14.88
C LEU A 163 -1.25 -10.67 -14.23
N GLN A 164 -0.20 -11.26 -14.80
CA GLN A 164 1.13 -11.34 -14.15
C GLN A 164 2.10 -10.22 -14.57
N ASP A 165 1.91 -9.58 -15.71
CA ASP A 165 2.78 -8.52 -16.25
C ASP A 165 2.42 -7.11 -15.74
N TYR A 166 1.94 -7.04 -14.50
CA TYR A 166 1.57 -5.80 -13.83
C TYR A 166 2.79 -4.93 -13.44
N ASP A 167 2.51 -3.67 -13.10
CA ASP A 167 3.51 -2.64 -12.84
C ASP A 167 3.22 -1.80 -11.57
N TYR A 168 3.87 -0.63 -11.47
CA TYR A 168 3.75 0.34 -10.39
C TYR A 168 2.31 0.76 -10.05
N SER A 169 1.40 0.70 -11.03
CA SER A 169 -0.02 1.04 -10.88
C SER A 169 -0.78 0.14 -9.88
N LEU A 170 -0.22 -1.02 -9.52
CA LEU A 170 -0.72 -1.87 -8.43
C LEU A 170 -0.70 -1.14 -7.08
N ASP A 171 0.35 -0.37 -6.81
CA ASP A 171 0.46 0.43 -5.58
C ASP A 171 -0.60 1.55 -5.56
N MET A 172 -0.96 2.07 -6.73
CA MET A 172 -1.96 3.14 -6.89
C MET A 172 -3.38 2.64 -6.62
N TRP A 173 -3.71 1.41 -7.01
CA TRP A 173 -4.95 0.76 -6.59
C TRP A 173 -5.02 0.58 -5.07
N SER A 174 -3.93 0.08 -4.48
CA SER A 174 -3.81 -0.15 -3.05
C SER A 174 -4.00 1.16 -2.26
N LEU A 175 -3.39 2.24 -2.74
CA LEU A 175 -3.60 3.61 -2.24
C LEU A 175 -5.06 4.04 -2.36
N GLY A 176 -5.71 3.80 -3.50
CA GLY A 176 -7.14 4.09 -3.70
C GLY A 176 -8.03 3.37 -2.69
N CYS A 177 -7.73 2.11 -2.39
CA CYS A 177 -8.43 1.33 -1.37
C CYS A 177 -8.26 1.90 0.05
N MET A 178 -7.04 2.34 0.39
CA MET A 178 -6.78 3.06 1.65
C MET A 178 -7.56 4.37 1.72
N PHE A 179 -7.48 5.17 0.67
CA PHE A 179 -8.11 6.49 0.59
C PHE A 179 -9.64 6.38 0.68
N ALA A 180 -10.26 5.43 -0.03
CA ALA A 180 -11.68 5.13 0.09
C ALA A 180 -12.06 4.75 1.53
N GLY A 181 -11.23 3.93 2.20
CA GLY A 181 -11.45 3.54 3.59
C GLY A 181 -11.46 4.74 4.54
N MET A 182 -10.55 5.70 4.33
CA MET A 182 -10.45 6.94 5.11
C MET A 182 -11.66 7.85 4.88
N ILE A 183 -11.94 8.24 3.63
CA ILE A 183 -12.96 9.27 3.34
C ILE A 183 -14.38 8.76 3.56
N PHE A 184 -14.63 7.46 3.38
CA PHE A 184 -15.95 6.88 3.64
C PHE A 184 -16.10 6.32 5.05
N ARG A 185 -15.04 6.39 5.89
CA ARG A 185 -14.99 5.76 7.22
C ARG A 185 -15.43 4.29 7.21
N LYS A 186 -14.95 3.55 6.20
CA LYS A 186 -15.32 2.16 5.97
C LYS A 186 -14.06 1.32 5.73
N GLU A 187 -13.56 0.69 6.79
CA GLU A 187 -12.29 -0.03 6.76
C GLU A 187 -12.47 -1.53 7.02
N PRO A 188 -12.07 -2.41 6.09
CA PRO A 188 -11.64 -2.12 4.71
C PRO A 188 -12.81 -1.73 3.80
N PHE A 189 -12.53 -0.98 2.72
CA PHE A 189 -13.58 -0.52 1.81
C PHE A 189 -14.19 -1.68 1.00
N PHE A 190 -13.34 -2.53 0.43
CA PHE A 190 -13.71 -3.79 -0.21
C PHE A 190 -13.40 -4.95 0.75
N TYR A 191 -14.44 -5.57 1.31
CA TYR A 191 -14.32 -6.59 2.35
C TYR A 191 -14.67 -7.99 1.83
N GLY A 192 -13.75 -8.60 1.10
CA GLY A 192 -13.89 -9.96 0.58
C GLY A 192 -13.53 -11.06 1.59
N HIS A 193 -14.28 -12.16 1.59
CA HIS A 193 -14.04 -13.31 2.48
C HIS A 193 -12.76 -14.08 2.08
N ASP A 194 -12.53 -14.18 0.77
CA ASP A 194 -11.37 -14.77 0.10
C ASP A 194 -11.02 -13.94 -1.15
N ASN A 195 -10.10 -14.41 -2.00
CA ASN A 195 -9.70 -13.65 -3.19
C ASN A 195 -10.80 -13.61 -4.27
N HIS A 196 -11.62 -14.66 -4.40
CA HIS A 196 -12.71 -14.69 -5.37
C HIS A 196 -13.81 -13.69 -4.96
N ASP A 197 -14.24 -13.74 -3.71
CA ASP A 197 -15.23 -12.79 -3.19
C ASP A 197 -14.67 -11.35 -3.12
N GLN A 198 -13.35 -11.16 -3.01
CA GLN A 198 -12.74 -9.83 -3.12
C GLN A 198 -13.04 -9.19 -4.50
N LEU A 199 -12.91 -9.95 -5.59
CA LEU A 199 -13.27 -9.48 -6.93
C LEU A 199 -14.77 -9.16 -7.02
N VAL A 200 -15.62 -9.99 -6.42
CA VAL A 200 -17.07 -9.75 -6.35
C VAL A 200 -17.39 -8.44 -5.62
N LYS A 201 -16.71 -8.12 -4.51
CA LYS A 201 -16.93 -6.85 -3.81
C LYS A 201 -16.53 -5.65 -4.68
N ILE A 202 -15.48 -5.77 -5.48
CA ILE A 202 -15.05 -4.74 -6.42
C ILE A 202 -16.09 -4.58 -7.53
N ALA A 203 -16.51 -5.68 -8.16
CA ALA A 203 -17.55 -5.70 -9.21
C ALA A 203 -18.88 -5.10 -8.75
N LYS A 204 -19.27 -5.32 -7.49
CA LYS A 204 -20.46 -4.71 -6.90
C LYS A 204 -20.40 -3.19 -6.75
N VAL A 205 -19.24 -2.56 -6.94
CA VAL A 205 -19.05 -1.11 -6.86
C VAL A 205 -18.70 -0.52 -8.22
N LEU A 206 -17.65 -1.03 -8.88
CA LEU A 206 -17.18 -0.51 -10.16
C LEU A 206 -18.02 -1.01 -11.35
N GLY A 207 -18.88 -2.00 -11.13
CA GLY A 207 -19.70 -2.62 -12.17
C GLY A 207 -18.95 -3.70 -12.93
N THR A 208 -19.70 -4.54 -13.64
CA THR A 208 -19.17 -5.68 -14.41
C THR A 208 -18.89 -5.33 -15.86
N ASP A 209 -19.51 -4.28 -16.40
CA ASP A 209 -19.28 -3.88 -17.79
C ASP A 209 -17.82 -3.42 -18.02
N GLU A 210 -17.26 -2.63 -17.09
CA GLU A 210 -15.84 -2.23 -17.13
C GLU A 210 -14.90 -3.41 -16.83
N LEU A 211 -15.29 -4.33 -15.95
CA LEU A 211 -14.51 -5.55 -15.69
C LEU A 211 -14.42 -6.40 -16.96
N ASN A 212 -15.53 -6.61 -17.66
CA ASN A 212 -15.56 -7.38 -18.90
C ASN A 212 -14.74 -6.70 -20.00
N ALA A 213 -14.79 -5.37 -20.11
CA ALA A 213 -13.93 -4.63 -21.04
C ALA A 213 -12.44 -4.83 -20.73
N TYR A 214 -12.06 -4.80 -19.44
CA TYR A 214 -10.71 -5.07 -18.98
C TYR A 214 -10.26 -6.50 -19.33
N LEU A 215 -11.05 -7.51 -18.96
CA LEU A 215 -10.76 -8.92 -19.27
C LEU A 215 -10.57 -9.15 -20.77
N ASN A 216 -11.45 -8.58 -21.60
CA ASN A 216 -11.35 -8.66 -23.05
C ASN A 216 -10.09 -7.98 -23.61
N LYS A 217 -9.73 -6.80 -23.09
CA LYS A 217 -8.53 -6.06 -23.54
C LYS A 217 -7.25 -6.86 -23.34
N TYR A 218 -7.13 -7.58 -22.23
CA TYR A 218 -5.94 -8.35 -21.88
C TYR A 218 -6.05 -9.85 -22.17
N HIS A 219 -7.10 -10.28 -22.88
CA HIS A 219 -7.35 -11.69 -23.23
C HIS A 219 -7.37 -12.63 -22.02
N LEU A 220 -8.02 -12.18 -20.94
CA LEU A 220 -8.15 -12.92 -19.69
C LEU A 220 -9.53 -13.59 -19.62
N GLU A 221 -9.57 -14.82 -19.13
CA GLU A 221 -10.81 -15.55 -18.85
C GLU A 221 -10.91 -15.84 -17.35
N LEU A 222 -12.07 -15.55 -16.76
CA LEU A 222 -12.38 -16.02 -15.42
C LEU A 222 -12.79 -17.49 -15.49
N ASP A 223 -12.44 -18.28 -14.48
CA ASP A 223 -13.00 -19.62 -14.37
C ASP A 223 -14.52 -19.54 -14.18
N ALA A 224 -15.23 -20.58 -14.64
CA ALA A 224 -16.69 -20.58 -14.65
C ALA A 224 -17.35 -20.40 -13.26
N GLN A 225 -16.67 -20.82 -12.18
CA GLN A 225 -17.20 -20.64 -10.84
C GLN A 225 -17.07 -19.19 -10.39
N LEU A 226 -15.93 -18.56 -10.69
CA LEU A 226 -15.69 -17.15 -10.40
C LEU A 226 -16.59 -16.23 -11.23
N ASP A 227 -16.76 -16.50 -12.53
CA ASP A 227 -17.65 -15.73 -13.40
C ASP A 227 -19.10 -15.74 -12.89
N ALA A 228 -19.60 -16.93 -12.53
CA ALA A 228 -20.92 -17.08 -11.93
C ALA A 228 -21.06 -16.34 -10.59
N LEU A 229 -19.99 -16.30 -9.78
CA LEU A 229 -19.98 -15.61 -8.49
C LEU A 229 -19.97 -14.08 -8.66
N VAL A 230 -19.24 -13.57 -9.66
CA VAL A 230 -19.18 -12.13 -10.00
C VAL A 230 -20.55 -11.64 -10.48
N GLY A 231 -21.23 -12.40 -11.33
CA GLY A 231 -22.56 -12.08 -11.83
C GLY A 231 -22.59 -10.77 -12.62
N ARG A 232 -23.71 -10.03 -12.56
CA ARG A 232 -23.89 -8.74 -13.28
C ARG A 232 -24.22 -7.60 -12.32
N HIS A 233 -23.45 -6.52 -12.41
CA HIS A 233 -23.61 -5.34 -11.56
C HIS A 233 -23.41 -4.05 -12.35
N SER A 234 -24.26 -3.05 -12.10
CA SER A 234 -24.04 -1.69 -12.60
C SER A 234 -23.04 -0.94 -11.70
N ARG A 235 -22.27 -0.03 -12.30
CA ARG A 235 -21.38 0.88 -11.56
C ARG A 235 -22.20 1.70 -10.58
N LYS A 236 -21.76 1.75 -9.32
CA LYS A 236 -22.39 2.57 -8.28
C LYS A 236 -21.73 3.94 -8.24
N PRO A 237 -22.51 5.03 -8.20
CA PRO A 237 -21.94 6.34 -7.97
C PRO A 237 -21.37 6.41 -6.55
N TRP A 238 -20.24 7.09 -6.38
CA TRP A 238 -19.56 7.22 -5.10
C TRP A 238 -20.42 7.86 -4.00
N SER A 239 -21.39 8.71 -4.38
CA SER A 239 -22.35 9.32 -3.47
C SER A 239 -23.18 8.32 -2.64
N LYS A 240 -23.28 7.04 -3.09
CA LYS A 240 -23.94 5.98 -2.30
C LYS A 240 -23.19 5.60 -1.02
N PHE A 241 -21.92 5.98 -0.89
CA PHE A 241 -21.11 5.70 0.30
C PHE A 241 -21.00 6.91 1.24
N THR A 242 -21.58 8.05 0.86
CA THR A 242 -21.63 9.26 1.68
C THR A 242 -22.80 9.19 2.68
N ASN A 243 -22.54 9.55 3.94
CA ASN A 243 -23.53 9.63 5.02
C ASN A 243 -23.19 10.77 5.99
N SER A 244 -24.01 10.96 7.03
CA SER A 244 -23.82 12.01 8.05
C SER A 244 -22.45 11.99 8.72
N ASP A 245 -21.84 10.81 8.82
CA ASP A 245 -20.62 10.59 9.61
C ASP A 245 -19.35 10.84 8.80
N ASN A 246 -19.45 10.93 7.47
CA ASN A 246 -18.31 11.06 6.58
C ASN A 246 -18.42 12.20 5.55
N GLN A 247 -19.59 12.83 5.41
CA GLN A 247 -19.83 13.90 4.41
C GLN A 247 -18.81 15.05 4.47
N HIS A 248 -18.25 15.35 5.65
CA HIS A 248 -17.24 16.39 5.83
C HIS A 248 -15.85 16.03 5.27
N LEU A 249 -15.65 14.77 4.86
CA LEU A 249 -14.43 14.26 4.23
C LEU A 249 -14.59 14.03 2.72
N VAL A 250 -15.80 14.18 2.18
CA VAL A 250 -16.14 13.80 0.81
C VAL A 250 -16.44 15.04 -0.04
N SER A 251 -15.39 15.65 -0.60
CA SER A 251 -15.51 16.75 -1.57
C SER A 251 -15.55 16.24 -3.02
N PRO A 252 -16.02 17.05 -4.00
CA PRO A 252 -15.96 16.68 -5.41
C PRO A 252 -14.56 16.29 -5.87
N GLU A 253 -13.52 17.00 -5.41
CA GLU A 253 -12.12 16.69 -5.73
C GLU A 253 -11.66 15.37 -5.10
N ALA A 254 -12.17 15.01 -3.92
CA ALA A 254 -11.87 13.73 -3.28
C ALA A 254 -12.45 12.58 -4.10
N ILE A 255 -13.69 12.72 -4.57
CA ILE A 255 -14.36 11.73 -5.40
C ILE A 255 -13.68 11.60 -6.78
N ASP A 256 -13.37 12.70 -7.44
CA ASP A 256 -12.67 12.72 -8.72
C ASP A 256 -11.26 12.09 -8.61
N PHE A 257 -10.54 12.37 -7.51
CA PHE A 257 -9.26 11.73 -7.23
C PHE A 257 -9.40 10.22 -7.04
N LEU A 258 -10.37 9.77 -6.22
CA LEU A 258 -10.60 8.36 -5.97
C LEU A 258 -11.00 7.60 -7.25
N ASP A 259 -11.86 8.20 -8.07
CA ASP A 259 -12.33 7.59 -9.31
C ASP A 259 -11.19 7.30 -10.29
N LYS A 260 -10.18 8.18 -10.34
CA LYS A 260 -8.99 8.03 -11.19
C LYS A 260 -7.94 7.07 -10.60
N LEU A 261 -8.09 6.62 -9.36
CA LEU A 261 -7.26 5.56 -8.77
C LEU A 261 -7.90 4.18 -8.90
N LEU A 262 -9.20 4.08 -8.61
CA LEU A 262 -9.94 2.81 -8.60
C LEU A 262 -10.51 2.48 -10.00
N ARG A 263 -9.60 2.17 -10.92
CA ARG A 263 -9.90 1.65 -12.26
C ARG A 263 -9.49 0.18 -12.37
N TYR A 264 -10.29 -0.61 -13.08
CA TYR A 264 -9.91 -2.00 -13.40
C TYR A 264 -8.62 -2.02 -14.21
N ASP A 265 -8.63 -1.31 -15.33
CA ASP A 265 -7.47 -1.16 -16.17
C ASP A 265 -6.37 -0.41 -15.42
N HIS A 266 -5.28 -1.12 -15.19
CA HIS A 266 -4.15 -0.63 -14.44
C HIS A 266 -3.44 0.51 -15.19
N GLN A 267 -3.55 0.54 -16.54
CA GLN A 267 -3.03 1.62 -17.39
C GLN A 267 -3.83 2.92 -17.30
N ASP A 268 -5.09 2.87 -16.85
CA ASP A 268 -5.96 4.05 -16.73
C ASP A 268 -5.82 4.74 -15.37
N ARG A 269 -5.04 4.17 -14.45
CA ARG A 269 -4.84 4.72 -13.10
C ARG A 269 -3.83 5.86 -13.16
N LEU A 270 -4.04 6.89 -12.34
CA LEU A 270 -3.03 7.94 -12.15
C LEU A 270 -1.71 7.31 -11.70
N THR A 271 -0.61 7.77 -12.27
CA THR A 271 0.71 7.58 -11.68
C THR A 271 0.81 8.35 -10.35
N ALA A 272 1.76 8.00 -9.49
CA ALA A 272 2.00 8.73 -8.24
C ALA A 272 2.29 10.22 -8.49
N ARG A 273 3.01 10.56 -9.56
CA ARG A 273 3.30 11.94 -9.97
C ARG A 273 2.04 12.71 -10.36
N GLU A 274 1.19 12.12 -11.21
CA GLU A 274 -0.07 12.75 -11.64
C GLU A 274 -1.04 12.90 -10.47
N ALA A 275 -1.09 11.90 -9.59
CA ALA A 275 -1.85 11.95 -8.35
C ALA A 275 -1.41 13.13 -7.46
N MET A 276 -0.11 13.36 -7.29
CA MET A 276 0.39 14.53 -6.53
C MET A 276 -0.01 15.87 -7.18
N ALA A 277 -0.17 15.93 -8.51
CA ALA A 277 -0.59 17.13 -9.21
C ALA A 277 -2.11 17.40 -9.12
N HIS A 278 -2.91 16.41 -8.70
CA HIS A 278 -4.36 16.48 -8.65
C HIS A 278 -4.88 17.70 -7.83
N PRO A 279 -6.00 18.34 -8.21
CA PRO A 279 -6.58 19.48 -7.48
C PRO A 279 -6.88 19.21 -6.01
N TYR A 280 -7.16 17.95 -5.65
CA TYR A 280 -7.37 17.52 -4.26
C TYR A 280 -6.22 17.92 -3.32
N PHE A 281 -4.98 18.00 -3.82
CA PHE A 281 -3.79 18.36 -3.04
C PHE A 281 -3.34 19.82 -3.20
N SER A 282 -4.11 20.68 -3.87
CA SER A 282 -3.75 22.08 -4.12
C SER A 282 -3.38 22.84 -2.83
N GLN A 283 -4.16 22.68 -1.76
CA GLN A 283 -3.90 23.29 -0.46
C GLN A 283 -2.62 22.78 0.21
N VAL A 284 -2.34 21.46 0.09
CA VAL A 284 -1.12 20.84 0.64
C VAL A 284 0.11 21.40 -0.08
N ARG A 285 0.07 21.46 -1.42
CA ARG A 285 1.16 22.05 -2.23
C ARG A 285 1.39 23.52 -1.91
N ALA A 286 0.32 24.31 -1.77
CA ALA A 286 0.43 25.73 -1.41
C ALA A 286 1.07 25.94 -0.03
N ALA A 287 0.74 25.09 0.95
CA ALA A 287 1.34 25.13 2.27
C ALA A 287 2.83 24.76 2.25
N GLU A 288 3.22 23.73 1.48
CA GLU A 288 4.62 23.31 1.33
C GLU A 288 5.48 24.40 0.65
N SER A 289 5.00 24.98 -0.46
CA SER A 289 5.68 26.08 -1.15
C SER A 289 5.84 27.33 -0.28
N SER A 290 4.95 27.55 0.68
CA SER A 290 5.05 28.67 1.61
C SER A 290 6.11 28.41 2.68
N ARG A 291 6.20 27.17 3.21
CA ARG A 291 7.24 26.77 4.17
C ARG A 291 8.65 26.82 3.57
N MET A 292 8.82 26.40 2.31
CA MET A 292 10.11 26.44 1.62
C MET A 292 10.61 27.86 1.32
N ARG A 293 9.72 28.86 1.20
CA ARG A 293 10.11 30.27 1.00
C ARG A 293 10.53 30.97 2.29
N THR A 294 10.19 30.39 3.45
CA THR A 294 10.50 30.95 4.78
C THR A 294 11.71 30.30 5.46
N GLN A 295 12.30 29.27 4.84
CA GLN A 295 13.56 28.63 5.24
C GLN A 295 14.70 29.14 4.38
#